data_AF-A0A183GXG2-F1
#
_entry.id   AF-A0A183GXG2-F1
#
_cell.length_a   1.000
_cell.length_b   1.000
_cell.length_c   1.000
_cell.angle_alpha   90.00
_cell.angle_beta   90.00
_cell.angle_gamma   90.00
#
_symmetry.space_group_name_H-M   'P 1'
#
loop_
_entity.id
_entity.type
_entity.pdbx_description
1 polymer ?
#
loop_
_entity_poly.entity_id
_entity_poly.type
_entity_poly.pdbx_seq_one_letter_code
_entity_poly.pdbx_strand_id
1 'polypeptide(L)' 'MRSHFDTDRAEFLDDPRRMNVAITRSKHGLIILGYERSLTRLPNSGRLIRWARARDAIIKSSELVDCFP' A
#
# COMPACT_ATOMS: atom_id res chain seq x y z
N MET A 1 -8.55 16.73 -9.23
CA MET A 1 -8.59 16.71 -7.75
C MET A 1 -7.16 16.64 -7.24
N ARG A 2 -6.57 17.75 -6.77
CA ARG A 2 -5.23 17.76 -6.16
C ARG A 2 -5.40 17.32 -4.70
N SER A 3 -4.96 16.12 -4.36
CA SER A 3 -4.91 15.70 -2.96
C SER A 3 -3.76 16.45 -2.28
N HIS A 4 -4.10 17.41 -1.40
CA HIS A 4 -3.19 17.89 -0.38
C HIS A 4 -2.69 16.66 0.40
N PHE A 5 -1.45 16.24 0.16
CA PHE A 5 -0.79 15.23 0.97
C PHE A 5 -0.40 15.93 2.27
N ASP A 6 -1.31 15.88 3.24
CA ASP A 6 -1.01 16.32 4.60
C ASP A 6 0.11 15.44 5.16
N THR A 7 1.20 16.06 5.60
CA THR A 7 2.35 15.38 6.19
C THR A 7 1.90 14.50 7.37
N ASP A 8 0.95 14.99 8.16
CA ASP A 8 0.38 14.25 9.32
C ASP A 8 -0.37 12.98 8.89
N ARG A 9 -1.00 12.99 7.71
CA ARG A 9 -1.68 11.80 7.15
C ARG A 9 -0.70 10.82 6.54
N ALA A 10 0.40 11.31 5.98
CA ALA A 10 1.51 10.46 5.56
C ALA A 10 2.16 9.77 6.76
N GLU A 11 2.35 10.50 7.88
CA GLU A 11 2.88 9.96 9.14
C GLU A 11 1.95 8.89 9.74
N PHE A 12 0.63 9.12 9.72
CA PHE A 12 -0.36 8.12 10.13
C PHE A 12 -0.24 6.80 9.35
N LEU A 13 -0.10 6.89 8.02
CA LEU A 13 -0.02 5.73 7.14
C LEU A 13 1.32 5.00 7.26
N ASP A 14 2.38 5.72 7.62
CA ASP A 14 3.74 5.19 7.70
C ASP A 14 4.19 4.83 9.12
N ASP A 15 3.33 4.98 10.14
CA ASP A 15 3.63 4.50 11.49
C ASP A 15 3.84 2.97 11.47
N PRO A 16 5.03 2.48 11.86
CA PRO A 16 5.37 1.07 11.72
C PRO A 16 4.51 0.14 12.60
N ARG A 17 4.00 0.62 13.74
CA ARG A 17 3.13 -0.19 14.60
C ARG A 17 1.77 -0.38 13.93
N ARG A 18 1.22 0.69 13.34
CA ARG A 18 -0.05 0.64 12.62
C ARG A 18 0.05 -0.21 11.36
N MET A 19 1.15 -0.09 10.62
CA MET A 19 1.42 -0.92 9.46
C MET A 19 1.51 -2.40 9.83
N ASN A 20 2.25 -2.75 10.90
CA ASN A 20 2.36 -4.14 11.35
C ASN A 20 0.99 -4.72 11.71
N VAL A 21 0.15 -3.95 12.40
CA VAL A 21 -1.24 -4.35 12.67
C VAL A 21 -1.96 -4.57 11.34
N ALA A 22 -1.99 -3.59 10.43
CA ALA A 22 -2.73 -3.72 9.18
C ALA A 22 -2.32 -4.96 8.35
N ILE A 23 -1.01 -5.21 8.22
CA ILE A 23 -0.47 -6.28 7.36
C ILE A 23 -0.70 -7.68 7.95
N THR A 24 -0.72 -7.82 9.27
CA THR A 24 -0.80 -9.13 9.94
C THR A 24 -2.22 -9.58 10.27
N ARG A 25 -3.24 -8.75 10.02
CA ARG A 25 -4.63 -9.05 10.39
C ARG A 25 -5.31 -10.07 9.48
N SER A 26 -4.82 -10.21 8.25
CA SER A 26 -5.37 -11.14 7.27
C SER A 26 -4.89 -12.58 7.51
N LYS A 27 -5.82 -13.53 7.51
CA LYS A 27 -5.52 -14.97 7.63
C LYS A 27 -5.27 -15.66 6.29
N HIS A 28 -5.93 -15.19 5.22
CA HIS A 28 -5.95 -15.87 3.92
C HIS A 28 -5.36 -15.04 2.79
N GLY A 29 -5.45 -13.71 2.87
CA GLY A 29 -4.90 -12.81 1.85
C GLY A 29 -5.07 -11.36 2.26
N LEU A 30 -4.17 -10.51 1.79
CA LEU A 30 -4.17 -9.07 2.05
C LEU A 30 -4.14 -8.32 0.72
N ILE A 31 -5.13 -7.46 0.51
CA ILE A 31 -5.18 -6.53 -0.61
C ILE A 31 -5.01 -5.12 -0.05
N ILE A 32 -4.03 -4.39 -0.56
CA ILE A 32 -3.76 -3.01 -0.16
C ILE A 32 -4.13 -2.10 -1.32
N LEU A 33 -5.11 -1.23 -1.10
CA LEU A 33 -5.53 -0.23 -2.08
C LEU A 33 -4.81 1.09 -1.79
N GLY A 34 -4.12 1.64 -2.78
CA GLY A 34 -3.41 2.90 -2.62
C GLY A 34 -2.78 3.42 -3.90
N TYR A 35 -2.32 4.67 -3.85
CA TYR A 35 -1.60 5.30 -4.95
C TYR A 35 -0.10 5.06 -4.83
N GLU A 36 0.45 4.21 -5.70
CA GLU A 36 1.84 3.74 -5.65
C GLU A 36 2.86 4.88 -5.53
N ARG A 37 2.70 5.94 -6.34
CA ARG A 37 3.68 7.05 -6.38
C ARG A 37 3.78 7.79 -5.05
N SER A 38 2.68 7.88 -4.29
CA SER A 38 2.70 8.51 -2.98
C SER A 38 3.28 7.59 -1.91
N LEU A 39 2.88 6.31 -1.91
CA LEU A 39 3.37 5.34 -0.93
C LEU A 39 4.86 5.06 -1.07
N THR A 40 5.39 5.10 -2.29
CA THR A 40 6.83 4.89 -2.55
C THR A 40 7.72 5.97 -1.92
N ARG A 41 7.18 7.17 -1.67
CA ARG A 41 7.92 8.28 -1.05
C ARG A 41 8.02 8.17 0.46
N LEU A 42 7.27 7.25 1.08
CA LEU A 42 7.27 7.07 2.53
C LEU A 42 8.30 6.01 2.95
N PRO A 43 9.00 6.18 4.09
CA PRO A 43 10.03 5.25 4.55
C PRO A 43 9.59 3.78 4.65
N ASN A 44 8.47 3.51 5.33
CA ASN A 44 8.02 2.15 5.62
C ASN A 44 7.14 1.59 4.51
N SER A 45 6.17 2.37 4.02
CA SER A 45 5.31 2.01 2.91
C SER A 45 6.11 1.83 1.63
N GLY A 46 7.17 2.63 1.41
CA GLY A 46 8.07 2.45 0.27
C GLY A 46 8.84 1.13 0.33
N ARG A 47 9.17 0.61 1.52
CA ARG A 47 9.74 -0.74 1.66
C ARG A 47 8.71 -1.81 1.28
N LEU A 48 7.46 -1.65 1.71
CA LEU A 48 6.37 -2.56 1.36
C LEU A 48 6.10 -2.59 -0.15
N ILE A 49 6.05 -1.42 -0.80
CA ILE A 49 5.86 -1.32 -2.26
C ILE A 49 7.02 -1.99 -3.02
N ARG A 50 8.28 -1.76 -2.60
CA ARG A 50 9.45 -2.47 -3.19
C ARG A 50 9.37 -3.98 -3.01
N TRP A 51 8.96 -4.44 -1.83
CA TRP A 51 8.77 -5.87 -1.55
C TRP A 51 7.68 -6.49 -2.45
N ALA A 52 6.58 -5.76 -2.68
CA ALA A 52 5.48 -6.21 -3.55
C ALA A 52 5.89 -6.22 -5.03
N ARG A 53 6.60 -5.19 -5.50
CA ARG A 53 7.20 -5.14 -6.85
C ARG A 53 8.11 -6.33 -7.11
N ALA A 54 8.98 -6.67 -6.16
CA ALA A 54 9.92 -7.79 -6.30
C ALA A 54 9.24 -9.17 -6.34
N ARG A 55 7.93 -9.24 -6.13
CA ARG A 55 7.11 -10.46 -6.15
C ARG A 55 6.03 -10.42 -7.22
N ASP A 56 6.09 -9.44 -8.13
CA ASP A 56 5.05 -9.18 -9.13
C ASP A 56 3.64 -9.07 -8.54
N ALA A 57 3.55 -8.53 -7.31
CA ALA A 57 2.31 -8.44 -6.53
C ALA A 57 1.63 -7.06 -6.62
N ILE A 58 1.91 -6.29 -7.69
CA ILE A 58 1.26 -5.00 -7.95
C ILE A 58 0.37 -5.13 -9.18
N ILE A 59 -0.92 -4.90 -8.98
CA ILE A 59 -1.95 -4.96 -10.01
C ILE A 59 -2.50 -3.55 -10.19
N LYS A 60 -2.61 -3.08 -11.43
CA LYS A 60 -3.23 -1.79 -11.73
C LYS A 60 -4.74 -1.90 -11.61
N SER A 61 -5.40 -0.78 -11.35
CA SER A 61 -6.87 -0.75 -11.28
C SER A 61 -7.55 -1.27 -12.55
N SER A 62 -6.91 -1.11 -13.73
CA SER A 62 -7.40 -1.62 -15.01
C SER A 62 -7.37 -3.15 -15.12
N GLU A 63 -6.50 -3.81 -14.35
CA GLU A 63 -6.30 -5.27 -14.36
C GLU A 63 -7.11 -5.95 -13.23
N LEU A 64 -7.75 -5.16 -12.37
CA LEU A 64 -8.45 -5.63 -11.19
C LEU A 64 -9.69 -6.49 -11.51
N VAL A 65 -10.30 -6.26 -12.69
CA VAL A 65 -11.49 -6.99 -13.17
C VAL A 65 -11.21 -8.48 -13.36
N ASP A 66 -9.95 -8.86 -13.58
CA ASP A 66 -9.56 -10.24 -13.89
C ASP A 66 -9.10 -11.04 -12.65
N CYS A 67 -9.09 -10.43 -11.46
CA CYS A 67 -8.42 -10.97 -10.28
C CYS A 67 -9.34 -11.65 -9.25
N PHE A 68 -10.65 -11.50 -9.39
CA PHE A 68 -11.65 -12.07 -8.48
C PHE A 68 -12.79 -12.71 -9.30
N PRO A 69 -12.75 -14.03 -9.54
CA PRO A 69 -13.84 -14.75 -10.22
C PRO A 69 -15.12 -14.80 -9.37
#